data_AF-A0A415H5C3-F1
#
_entry.id   AF-A0A415H5C3-F1
#
_cell.length_a   1.000
_cell.length_b   1.000
_cell.length_c   1.000
_cell.angle_alpha   90.00
_cell.angle_beta   90.00
_cell.angle_gamma   90.00
#
_symmetry.space_group_name_H-M   'P 1'
#
loop_
_entity.id
_entity.type
_entity.pdbx_description
1 polymer ?
#
loop_
_entity_poly.entity_id
_entity_poly.type
_entity_poly.pdbx_seq_one_letter_code
_entity_poly.pdbx_strand_id
1 'polypeptide(L)'
;MDLKHGKYVQNVCDLPLKDIDLEWCTWGVNYIVSNGTGFYAYLTKYAHVGNTKILATICQHNIDAWGGREIGCNAVVNNNYITISLHTSDLDDASDNKKAIESFKKIVEQTDTHVLYVRAEPIERDLTPEEIQAYKNLVTYAGTTIVENDAECYMEVSAGGGDTLRAKKLALLLGD
;
A
#
# COMPACT_ATOMS: atom_id res chain seq x y z
N MET A 1 0.52 7.08 11.07
CA MET A 1 1.08 7.63 12.33
C MET A 1 0.35 8.91 12.70
N ASP A 2 0.07 9.11 13.97
CA ASP A 2 -0.53 10.30 14.54
C ASP A 2 0.43 10.98 15.53
N LEU A 3 1.27 11.86 15.00
CA LEU A 3 2.26 12.60 15.80
C LEU A 3 1.63 13.57 16.81
N LYS A 4 0.40 14.04 16.55
CA LYS A 4 -0.29 14.98 17.44
C LYS A 4 -0.67 14.30 18.75
N HIS A 5 -1.09 13.04 18.68
CA HIS A 5 -1.45 12.24 19.84
C HIS A 5 -0.32 11.31 20.31
N GLY A 6 0.87 11.36 19.68
CA GLY A 6 2.01 10.53 20.04
C GLY A 6 1.77 9.03 19.76
N LYS A 7 0.92 8.70 18.80
CA LYS A 7 0.52 7.32 18.51
C LYS A 7 1.07 6.83 17.18
N TYR A 8 1.62 5.62 17.18
CA TYR A 8 1.77 4.82 15.99
C TYR A 8 0.40 4.25 15.64
N VAL A 9 -0.01 4.44 14.39
CA VAL A 9 -1.29 3.94 13.87
C VAL A 9 -1.00 3.32 12.51
N GLN A 10 -1.25 2.01 12.39
CA GLN A 10 -1.08 1.24 11.16
C GLN A 10 -2.40 0.56 10.78
N ASN A 11 -2.89 0.94 9.60
CA ASN A 11 -4.16 0.44 9.06
C ASN A 11 -3.94 -0.53 7.90
N VAL A 12 -2.77 -0.49 7.24
CA VAL A 12 -2.43 -1.36 6.12
C VAL A 12 -1.56 -2.51 6.61
N CYS A 13 -1.95 -3.72 6.25
CA CYS A 13 -1.19 -4.93 6.47
C CYS A 13 -0.60 -5.41 5.15
N ASP A 14 0.64 -5.89 5.22
CA ASP A 14 1.32 -6.60 4.15
C ASP A 14 1.23 -8.10 4.43
N LEU A 15 0.70 -8.85 3.47
CA LEU A 15 0.48 -10.28 3.53
C LEU A 15 1.37 -10.97 2.49
N PRO A 16 2.61 -11.34 2.85
CA PRO A 16 3.49 -12.13 1.97
C PRO A 16 2.91 -13.54 1.84
N LEU A 17 2.34 -13.86 0.67
CA LEU A 17 1.57 -15.08 0.48
C LEU A 17 2.42 -16.36 0.53
N LYS A 18 3.73 -16.26 0.25
CA LYS A 18 4.66 -17.40 0.31
C LYS A 18 5.03 -17.80 1.75
N ASP A 19 5.08 -16.82 2.66
CA ASP A 19 5.58 -16.99 4.03
C ASP A 19 4.46 -17.34 5.02
N ILE A 20 3.20 -17.34 4.54
CA ILE A 20 2.02 -17.52 5.36
C ILE A 20 1.27 -18.77 4.89
N ASP A 21 1.02 -19.69 5.83
CA ASP A 21 0.26 -20.91 5.58
C ASP A 21 -1.24 -20.63 5.46
N LEU A 22 -1.64 -20.06 4.32
CA LEU A 22 -3.03 -19.87 3.93
C LEU A 22 -3.59 -21.11 3.25
N GLU A 23 -4.73 -21.57 3.76
CA GLU A 23 -5.51 -22.59 3.09
C GLU A 23 -6.27 -21.98 1.90
N TRP A 24 -5.64 -22.06 0.73
CA TRP A 24 -6.23 -21.60 -0.53
C TRP A 24 -7.26 -22.60 -1.05
N CYS A 25 -8.43 -22.07 -1.40
CA CYS A 25 -9.50 -22.77 -2.07
C CYS A 25 -9.75 -22.16 -3.45
N THR A 26 -10.49 -22.87 -4.29
CA THR A 26 -11.05 -22.36 -5.55
C THR A 26 -12.52 -22.71 -5.64
N TRP A 27 -13.31 -21.86 -6.30
CA TRP A 27 -14.70 -22.19 -6.67
C TRP A 27 -14.79 -23.21 -7.80
N GLY A 28 -13.69 -23.43 -8.51
CA GLY A 28 -13.60 -24.30 -9.67
C GLY A 28 -12.77 -23.65 -10.77
N VAL A 29 -12.04 -24.47 -11.54
CA VAL A 29 -11.39 -24.01 -12.76
C VAL A 29 -12.46 -23.49 -13.73
N ASN A 30 -12.27 -22.28 -14.24
CA ASN A 30 -13.22 -21.64 -15.17
C ASN A 30 -14.67 -21.62 -14.65
N TYR A 31 -14.86 -21.44 -13.34
CA TYR A 31 -16.16 -21.61 -12.69
C TYR A 31 -17.26 -20.70 -13.25
N ILE A 32 -16.93 -19.43 -13.53
CA ILE A 32 -17.89 -18.43 -14.03
C ILE A 32 -17.67 -18.12 -15.50
N VAL A 33 -16.41 -18.01 -15.92
CA VAL A 33 -16.00 -17.67 -17.29
C VAL A 33 -14.97 -18.68 -17.78
N SER A 34 -14.89 -18.85 -19.10
CA SER A 34 -14.07 -19.91 -19.73
C SER A 34 -12.56 -19.70 -19.66
N ASN A 35 -12.07 -18.56 -19.18
CA ASN A 35 -10.66 -18.18 -19.19
C ASN A 35 -10.16 -17.56 -17.87
N GLY A 36 -10.93 -17.68 -16.78
CA GLY A 36 -10.61 -17.08 -15.49
C GLY A 36 -10.83 -18.09 -14.37
N THR A 37 -9.82 -18.24 -13.51
CA THR A 37 -9.90 -19.12 -12.33
C THR A 37 -9.65 -18.30 -11.08
N GLY A 38 -10.61 -18.35 -10.16
CA GLY A 38 -10.57 -17.62 -8.89
C GLY A 38 -10.13 -18.48 -7.74
N PHE A 39 -9.30 -17.89 -6.88
CA PHE A 39 -8.79 -18.45 -5.65
C PHE A 39 -9.21 -17.57 -4.48
N TYR A 40 -9.41 -18.17 -3.32
CA TYR A 40 -9.68 -17.44 -2.09
C TYR A 40 -9.06 -18.10 -0.87
N ALA A 41 -8.78 -17.28 0.14
CA ALA A 41 -8.31 -17.73 1.44
C ALA A 41 -8.94 -16.87 2.54
N TYR A 42 -9.38 -17.53 3.61
CA TYR A 42 -9.91 -16.86 4.79
C TYR A 42 -8.76 -16.30 5.64
N LEU A 43 -8.93 -15.06 6.12
CA LEU A 43 -7.96 -14.38 6.99
C LEU A 43 -8.36 -14.43 8.47
N THR A 44 -9.31 -15.29 8.84
CA THR A 44 -9.86 -15.39 10.20
C THR A 44 -8.84 -15.71 11.28
N LYS A 45 -7.73 -16.38 10.94
CA LYS A 45 -6.62 -16.66 11.87
C LYS A 45 -5.59 -15.52 11.99
N TYR A 46 -5.70 -14.49 11.14
CA TYR A 46 -4.73 -13.40 11.04
C TYR A 46 -5.36 -12.09 11.51
N ALA A 47 -5.80 -11.23 10.59
CA ALA A 47 -6.53 -10.01 10.92
C ALA A 47 -7.76 -9.88 10.05
N HIS A 48 -8.78 -9.24 10.60
CA HIS A 48 -9.98 -8.91 9.84
C HIS A 48 -9.69 -7.87 8.77
N VAL A 49 -10.19 -8.10 7.56
CA VAL A 49 -10.16 -7.12 6.49
C VAL A 49 -11.20 -6.04 6.76
N GLY A 50 -10.78 -4.78 6.73
CA GLY A 50 -11.62 -3.60 6.94
C GLY A 50 -12.11 -2.92 5.66
N ASN A 51 -11.59 -3.30 4.49
CA ASN A 51 -11.99 -2.73 3.20
C ASN A 51 -11.96 -3.78 2.10
N THR A 52 -12.89 -3.71 1.14
CA THR A 52 -12.91 -4.64 0.00
C THR A 52 -11.73 -4.40 -0.95
N LYS A 53 -11.25 -3.16 -1.05
CA LYS A 53 -10.12 -2.81 -1.92
C LYS A 53 -8.81 -3.30 -1.32
N ILE A 54 -8.19 -4.24 -2.02
CA ILE A 54 -6.86 -4.75 -1.76
C ILE A 54 -5.98 -4.55 -2.99
N LEU A 55 -4.67 -4.64 -2.81
CA LEU A 55 -3.70 -4.66 -3.90
C LEU A 55 -2.93 -5.97 -3.82
N ALA A 56 -2.71 -6.61 -4.96
CA ALA A 56 -1.81 -7.73 -5.09
C ALA A 56 -0.68 -7.35 -6.04
N THR A 57 0.51 -7.91 -5.85
CA THR A 57 1.63 -7.66 -6.76
C THR A 57 1.46 -8.34 -8.12
N ILE A 58 0.58 -9.34 -8.21
CA ILE A 58 0.36 -10.16 -9.41
C ILE A 58 -0.89 -9.79 -10.21
N CYS A 59 -1.78 -8.95 -9.68
CA CYS A 59 -2.99 -8.54 -10.38
C CYS A 59 -3.57 -7.23 -9.83
N GLN A 60 -4.36 -6.53 -10.66
CA GLN A 60 -5.00 -5.27 -10.28
C GLN A 60 -6.19 -5.50 -9.35
N HIS A 61 -6.64 -4.46 -8.66
CA HIS A 61 -7.91 -4.53 -7.95
C HIS A 61 -9.08 -4.68 -8.93
N ASN A 62 -9.97 -5.63 -8.66
CA ASN A 62 -11.25 -5.74 -9.35
C ASN A 62 -12.34 -6.22 -8.40
N ILE A 63 -13.41 -5.44 -8.21
CA ILE A 63 -14.49 -5.77 -7.27
C ILE A 63 -15.18 -7.10 -7.60
N ASP A 64 -15.20 -7.48 -8.88
CA ASP A 64 -15.82 -8.69 -9.39
C ASP A 64 -14.83 -9.86 -9.54
N ALA A 65 -13.67 -9.81 -8.87
CA ALA A 65 -12.67 -10.88 -8.89
C ALA A 65 -13.13 -12.22 -8.26
N TRP A 66 -14.35 -12.33 -7.76
CA TRP A 66 -14.83 -13.57 -7.16
C TRP A 66 -15.02 -14.66 -8.22
N GLY A 67 -14.64 -15.91 -7.91
CA GLY A 67 -14.90 -17.07 -8.78
C GLY A 67 -14.22 -17.04 -10.17
N GLY A 68 -13.24 -16.17 -10.40
CA GLY A 68 -12.61 -16.02 -11.71
C GLY A 68 -13.38 -15.14 -12.69
N ARG A 69 -14.48 -14.51 -12.26
CA ARG A 69 -15.36 -13.71 -13.13
C ARG A 69 -14.64 -12.57 -13.83
N GLU A 70 -13.80 -11.87 -13.08
CA GLU A 70 -12.87 -10.87 -13.61
C GLU A 70 -11.47 -11.15 -13.07
N ILE A 71 -10.43 -10.82 -13.85
CA ILE A 71 -9.05 -10.93 -13.40
C ILE A 71 -8.75 -9.79 -12.43
N GLY A 72 -8.17 -10.13 -11.29
CA GLY A 72 -7.85 -9.15 -10.27
C GLY A 72 -7.94 -9.69 -8.85
N CYS A 73 -7.88 -8.77 -7.89
CA CYS A 73 -7.98 -9.05 -6.48
C CYS A 73 -9.04 -8.19 -5.78
N ASN A 74 -9.68 -8.78 -4.79
CA ASN A 74 -10.67 -8.13 -3.93
C ASN A 74 -10.68 -8.81 -2.56
N ALA A 75 -11.22 -8.14 -1.56
CA ALA A 75 -11.54 -8.74 -0.29
C ALA A 75 -13.04 -8.68 0.02
N VAL A 76 -13.48 -9.59 0.87
CA VAL A 76 -14.84 -9.66 1.36
C VAL A 76 -14.82 -9.47 2.87
N VAL A 77 -15.23 -8.27 3.31
CA VAL A 77 -15.17 -7.83 4.71
C VAL A 77 -16.00 -8.74 5.62
N ASN A 78 -17.26 -8.99 5.28
CA ASN A 78 -18.19 -9.71 6.15
C ASN A 78 -17.78 -11.16 6.42
N ASN A 79 -17.17 -11.82 5.43
CA ASN A 79 -16.74 -13.23 5.54
C ASN A 79 -15.22 -13.35 5.77
N ASN A 80 -14.53 -12.22 5.87
CA ASN A 80 -13.09 -12.10 6.10
C ASN A 80 -12.23 -13.02 5.21
N TYR A 81 -12.34 -12.88 3.90
CA TYR A 81 -11.46 -13.56 2.94
C TYR A 81 -10.99 -12.62 1.84
N ILE A 82 -9.86 -12.98 1.24
CA ILE A 82 -9.33 -12.35 0.03
C ILE A 82 -9.58 -13.23 -1.17
N THR A 83 -9.63 -12.61 -2.34
CA THR A 83 -9.82 -13.24 -3.63
C THR A 83 -8.72 -12.80 -4.57
N ILE A 84 -8.20 -13.75 -5.34
CA ILE A 84 -7.26 -13.52 -6.43
C ILE A 84 -7.75 -14.34 -7.61
N SER A 85 -8.00 -13.68 -8.73
CA SER A 85 -8.40 -14.31 -9.98
C SER A 85 -7.37 -14.01 -11.05
N LEU A 86 -6.89 -15.08 -11.69
CA LEU A 86 -5.88 -15.03 -12.75
C LEU A 86 -6.45 -15.63 -14.03
N HIS A 87 -5.82 -15.34 -15.16
CA HIS A 87 -6.17 -16.06 -16.38
C HIS A 87 -5.82 -17.53 -16.19
N THR A 88 -6.73 -18.42 -16.59
CA THR A 88 -6.50 -19.85 -16.48
C THR A 88 -5.28 -20.31 -17.29
N SER A 89 -4.93 -19.57 -18.35
CA SER A 89 -3.72 -19.78 -19.15
C SER A 89 -2.40 -19.47 -18.42
N ASP A 90 -2.45 -18.70 -17.33
CA ASP A 90 -1.26 -18.37 -16.54
C ASP A 90 -0.90 -19.51 -15.56
N LEU A 91 -1.83 -20.44 -15.35
CA LEU A 91 -1.64 -21.62 -14.50
C LEU A 91 -0.96 -22.74 -15.31
N ASP A 92 0.13 -23.29 -14.78
CA ASP A 92 0.85 -24.40 -15.42
C ASP A 92 -0.04 -25.62 -15.67
N ASP A 93 -0.88 -25.99 -14.70
CA ASP A 93 -1.88 -27.06 -14.82
C ASP A 93 -3.17 -26.65 -14.10
N ALA A 94 -4.23 -26.47 -14.88
CA ALA A 94 -5.58 -26.23 -14.41
C ALA A 94 -6.56 -27.33 -14.87
N SER A 95 -6.09 -28.57 -15.05
CA SER A 95 -6.95 -29.69 -15.46
C SER A 95 -7.96 -30.11 -14.36
N ASP A 96 -7.66 -29.79 -13.11
CA ASP A 96 -8.60 -29.89 -11.99
C ASP A 96 -8.31 -28.83 -10.90
N ASN A 97 -9.20 -28.73 -9.91
CA ASN A 97 -9.12 -27.73 -8.85
C ASN A 97 -7.86 -27.85 -7.98
N LYS A 98 -7.40 -29.07 -7.70
CA LYS A 98 -6.22 -29.30 -6.86
C LYS A 98 -4.97 -28.81 -7.58
N LYS A 99 -4.84 -29.18 -8.85
CA LYS A 99 -3.73 -28.77 -9.71
C LYS A 99 -3.72 -27.27 -9.97
N ALA A 100 -4.89 -26.65 -10.14
CA ALA A 100 -4.99 -25.20 -10.27
C ALA A 100 -4.49 -24.48 -9.01
N ILE A 101 -4.83 -24.97 -7.81
CA ILE A 101 -4.32 -24.44 -6.55
C ILE A 101 -2.79 -24.64 -6.45
N GLU A 102 -2.27 -25.81 -6.83
CA GLU A 102 -0.82 -26.06 -6.85
C GLU A 102 -0.08 -25.12 -7.82
N SER A 103 -0.64 -24.89 -9.01
CA SER A 103 -0.11 -23.94 -10.00
C SER A 103 -0.14 -22.51 -9.48
N PHE A 104 -1.24 -22.09 -8.83
CA PHE A 104 -1.33 -20.78 -8.20
C PHE A 104 -0.29 -20.61 -7.08
N LYS A 105 -0.10 -21.60 -6.21
CA LYS A 105 0.93 -21.57 -5.17
C LYS A 105 2.34 -21.46 -5.76
N LYS A 106 2.59 -22.08 -6.92
CA LYS A 106 3.86 -21.92 -7.64
C LYS A 106 4.07 -20.49 -8.14
N ILE A 107 3.03 -19.83 -8.68
CA ILE A 107 3.10 -18.40 -9.04
C ILE A 107 3.43 -17.57 -7.81
N VAL A 108 2.77 -17.83 -6.68
CA VAL A 108 3.02 -17.12 -5.41
C VAL A 108 4.49 -17.22 -4.99
N GLU A 109 5.07 -18.42 -5.05
CA GLU A 109 6.47 -18.67 -4.71
C GLU A 109 7.43 -17.96 -5.68
N GLN A 110 7.19 -18.08 -6.99
CA GLN A 110 8.07 -17.53 -8.03
C GLN A 110 8.07 -16.01 -8.11
N THR A 111 6.94 -15.39 -7.79
CA THR A 111 6.76 -13.94 -7.93
C THR A 111 6.98 -13.18 -6.62
N ASP A 112 7.15 -13.89 -5.51
CA ASP A 112 7.08 -13.31 -4.18
C ASP A 112 5.77 -12.50 -4.03
N THR A 113 4.63 -13.17 -4.12
CA THR A 113 3.34 -12.45 -4.14
C THR A 113 3.04 -11.82 -2.78
N HIS A 114 2.74 -10.52 -2.78
CA HIS A 114 2.25 -9.80 -1.62
C HIS A 114 0.82 -9.32 -1.85
N VAL A 115 0.01 -9.33 -0.78
CA VAL A 115 -1.31 -8.69 -0.75
C VAL A 115 -1.33 -7.61 0.32
N LEU A 116 -1.55 -6.37 -0.10
CA LEU A 116 -1.75 -5.23 0.79
C LEU A 116 -3.25 -5.05 1.03
N TYR A 117 -3.67 -5.07 2.30
CA TYR A 117 -5.07 -4.87 2.68
C TYR A 117 -5.22 -3.96 3.88
N VAL A 118 -6.38 -3.30 3.97
CA VAL A 118 -6.74 -2.49 5.14
C VAL A 118 -7.28 -3.41 6.23
N ARG A 119 -6.76 -3.30 7.45
CA ARG A 119 -7.27 -4.02 8.64
C ARG A 119 -8.56 -3.36 9.14
N ALA A 120 -9.48 -4.16 9.66
CA ALA A 120 -10.70 -3.67 10.32
C ALA A 120 -10.36 -2.94 11.63
N GLU A 121 -9.39 -3.49 12.36
CA GLU A 121 -8.85 -2.89 13.58
C GLU A 121 -7.42 -2.39 13.31
N PRO A 122 -7.14 -1.09 13.46
CA PRO A 122 -5.78 -0.57 13.42
C PRO A 122 -4.86 -1.20 14.48
N ILE A 123 -3.55 -1.34 14.19
CA ILE A 123 -2.57 -1.47 15.27
C ILE A 123 -2.28 -0.08 15.80
N GLU A 124 -2.54 0.12 17.09
CA GLU A 124 -2.23 1.35 17.80
C GLU A 124 -1.29 1.08 18.97
N ARG A 125 -0.23 1.89 19.07
CA ARG A 125 0.67 1.90 20.23
C ARG A 125 1.22 3.30 20.46
N ASP A 126 1.69 3.55 21.68
CA ASP A 126 2.47 4.76 21.97
C ASP A 126 3.78 4.76 21.18
N LEU A 127 4.14 5.94 20.69
CA LEU A 127 5.47 6.21 20.15
C LEU A 127 6.43 6.48 21.30
N THR A 128 7.67 6.01 21.18
CA THR A 128 8.71 6.41 22.11
C THR A 128 9.14 7.87 21.84
N PRO A 129 9.72 8.58 22.82
CA PRO A 129 10.28 9.91 22.60
C PRO A 129 11.30 9.95 21.46
N GLU A 130 12.12 8.89 21.31
CA GLU A 130 13.12 8.75 20.24
C GLU A 130 12.46 8.62 18.87
N GLU A 131 11.39 7.82 18.74
CA GLU A 131 10.61 7.72 17.51
C GLU A 131 10.01 9.07 17.14
N ILE A 132 9.38 9.77 18.10
CA ILE A 132 8.81 11.11 17.89
C ILE A 132 9.90 12.07 17.40
N GLN A 133 11.09 12.05 18.00
CA GLN A 133 12.18 12.92 17.59
C GLN A 133 12.71 12.57 16.19
N ALA A 134 12.87 11.28 15.88
CA ALA A 134 13.29 10.82 14.56
C ALA A 134 12.28 11.24 13.47
N TYR A 135 10.98 11.09 13.74
CA TYR A 135 9.94 11.53 12.81
C TYR A 135 9.90 13.05 12.63
N LYS A 136 10.11 13.83 13.70
CA LYS A 136 10.26 15.29 13.58
C LYS A 136 11.44 15.66 12.69
N ASN A 137 12.57 14.96 12.84
CA ASN A 137 13.78 15.19 12.05
C ASN A 137 13.57 14.89 10.55
N LEU A 138 12.76 13.89 10.19
CA LEU A 138 12.40 13.59 8.80
C LEU A 138 11.54 14.67 8.15
N VAL A 139 10.70 15.36 8.94
CA VAL A 139 9.85 16.47 8.46
C VAL A 139 10.63 17.78 8.40
N THR A 140 11.76 17.88 9.10
CA THR A 140 12.65 19.05 9.07
C THR A 140 13.88 18.81 8.19
N TYR A 141 13.73 18.85 6.88
CA TYR A 141 14.74 19.52 6.04
C TYR A 141 14.29 20.96 5.82
N ALA A 142 14.51 21.80 6.82
CA ALA A 142 14.59 23.24 6.63
C ALA A 142 16.09 23.53 6.52
N GLY A 143 16.65 23.46 5.30
CA GLY A 143 18.08 23.64 5.08
C GLY A 143 18.59 24.87 5.82
N THR A 144 19.50 24.69 6.78
CA THR A 144 20.09 25.81 7.51
C THR A 144 21.12 26.48 6.62
N THR A 145 20.93 27.76 6.30
CA THR A 145 21.98 28.58 5.69
C THR A 145 22.58 29.47 6.78
N ILE A 146 23.83 29.21 7.16
CA ILE A 146 24.59 30.07 8.08
C ILE A 146 25.53 30.92 7.24
N VAL A 147 25.46 32.25 7.42
CA VAL A 147 26.33 33.22 6.77
C VAL A 147 27.05 34.01 7.86
N GLU A 148 28.38 33.92 7.90
CA GLU A 148 29.20 34.72 8.82
C GLU A 148 30.20 35.57 8.03
N ASN A 149 30.45 36.77 8.54
CA ASN A 149 31.31 37.78 7.93
C ASN A 149 32.17 38.39 9.04
N ASP A 150 33.48 38.18 9.01
CA ASP A 150 34.41 38.78 9.96
C ASP A 150 34.93 40.12 9.42
N ALA A 151 34.93 41.12 10.31
CA ALA A 151 35.37 42.51 10.19
C ALA A 151 35.25 43.22 8.81
N GLU A 152 34.28 44.14 8.73
CA GLU A 152 34.23 45.29 7.79
C GLU A 152 34.22 44.99 6.27
N CYS A 153 33.63 43.87 5.84
CA CYS A 153 33.26 43.68 4.43
C CYS A 153 31.75 43.84 4.21
N TYR A 154 31.33 44.51 3.14
CA TYR A 154 29.93 44.51 2.69
C TYR A 154 29.61 43.13 2.09
N MET A 155 28.58 42.46 2.62
CA MET A 155 28.12 41.17 2.11
C MET A 155 26.68 41.28 1.63
N GLU A 156 26.41 40.80 0.41
CA GLU A 156 25.07 40.68 -0.16
C GLU A 156 24.74 39.20 -0.40
N VAL A 157 23.60 38.75 0.13
CA VAL A 157 23.14 37.35 0.04
C VAL A 157 21.79 37.32 -0.66
N SER A 158 21.64 36.47 -1.68
CA SER A 158 20.35 36.20 -2.33
C SER A 158 19.97 34.72 -2.21
N ALA A 159 18.83 34.44 -1.57
CA ALA A 159 18.23 33.11 -1.51
C ALA A 159 17.09 32.98 -2.54
N GLY A 160 17.12 31.91 -3.33
CA GLY A 160 16.10 31.64 -4.35
C GLY A 160 14.77 31.17 -3.74
N GLY A 161 13.65 31.74 -4.21
CA GLY A 161 12.28 31.47 -3.75
C GLY A 161 11.48 32.73 -3.40
N GLY A 162 12.16 33.87 -3.24
CA GLY A 162 11.54 35.18 -2.96
C GLY A 162 10.84 35.84 -4.14
N ASP A 163 11.08 35.40 -5.38
CA ASP A 163 10.57 36.08 -6.59
C ASP A 163 9.04 36.06 -6.70
N THR A 164 8.40 34.98 -6.26
CA THR A 164 6.94 34.88 -6.20
C THR A 164 6.32 35.78 -5.13
N LEU A 165 7.03 36.04 -4.04
CA LEU A 165 6.62 36.96 -2.97
C LEU A 165 6.91 38.43 -3.32
N ARG A 166 8.01 38.69 -4.04
CA ARG A 166 8.39 40.02 -4.55
C ARG A 166 7.41 40.49 -5.62
N ALA A 167 7.00 39.60 -6.54
CA ALA A 167 5.99 39.88 -7.55
C ALA A 167 4.63 40.25 -6.92
N LYS A 168 4.19 39.52 -5.88
CA LYS A 168 2.95 39.85 -5.14
C LYS A 168 3.02 41.18 -4.39
N LYS A 169 4.18 41.51 -3.81
CA LYS A 169 4.38 42.77 -3.09
C LYS A 169 4.45 43.98 -4.04
N LEU A 170 4.99 43.80 -5.25
CA LEU A 170 5.04 44.83 -6.28
C LEU A 170 3.65 45.14 -6.86
N ALA A 171 2.82 44.11 -7.08
CA ALA A 171 1.43 44.28 -7.49
C ALA A 171 0.60 45.04 -6.43
N LEU A 172 0.82 44.77 -5.14
CA LEU A 172 0.12 45.44 -4.05
C LEU A 172 0.55 46.91 -3.85
N LEU A 173 1.80 47.25 -4.16
CA LEU A 173 2.34 48.61 -4.02
C LEU A 173 2.01 49.52 -5.22
N LEU A 174 1.82 48.93 -6.40
CA LEU A 174 1.52 49.67 -7.62
C LEU A 174 0.04 49.97 -7.81
N GLY A 175 -0.82 49.41 -6.95
CA GLY A 175 -2.25 49.68 -6.88
C GLY A 175 -2.99 49.31 -8.17
N ASP A 176 -3.75 48.21 -8.14
CA ASP A 176 -4.95 48.12 -8.98
C ASP A 176 -6.02 49.08 -8.44
#